data_AF-A0A812W961-F1
#
_entry.id   AF-A0A812W961-F1
#
_cell.length_a   1.000
_cell.length_b   1.000
_cell.length_c   1.000
_cell.angle_alpha   90.00
_cell.angle_beta   90.00
_cell.angle_gamma   90.00
#
_symmetry.space_group_name_H-M   'P 1'
#
loop_
_entity.id
_entity.type
_entity.pdbx_description
1 polymer ?
#
loop_
_entity_poly.entity_id
_entity_poly.type
_entity_poly.pdbx_seq_one_letter_code
_entity_poly.pdbx_strand_id
1 'polypeptide(L)'
;MQKEFTTINKDGKTVWEPGLPATVTARRQHRPQKGAPVVDEVPVACDLRLTLKMPGSSKAEWLEKALKAMPGKAKVQDVFNIITHPKFSSGVAEKYGKRMLQIVAESMDLFSDKQRITLSRCKLVELFQPGGAGEAKDDDSGDETPPEAPKMPKRRKRSRSRSQKRRSPSPAKKPAPQNAASPSRGRPDISKSREANEEEDPDWKERYRKQEEDKRRAEAEKKAQQDREAKRKAKLGAAFQLEDEDDAANARAQLASKLSGRKEELPSLAMARASAGRDADPRFVEAMGGDKLLQEAKG
;
A
#
# COMPACT_ATOMS: atom_id res chain seq x y z
N MET A 1 -42.48 -26.18 56.18
CA MET A 1 -42.82 -24.83 55.68
C MET A 1 -41.59 -24.25 55.01
N GLN A 2 -41.54 -24.27 53.68
CA GLN A 2 -40.43 -23.70 52.90
C GLN A 2 -40.71 -22.20 52.71
N LYS A 3 -39.72 -21.35 53.03
CA LYS A 3 -39.82 -19.89 52.86
C LYS A 3 -39.33 -19.53 51.46
N GLU A 4 -40.22 -19.03 50.62
CA GLU A 4 -39.90 -18.53 49.29
C GLU A 4 -39.35 -17.10 49.40
N PHE A 5 -38.22 -16.83 48.76
CA PHE A 5 -37.59 -15.51 48.74
C PHE A 5 -37.82 -14.88 47.37
N THR A 6 -38.58 -13.78 47.34
CA THR A 6 -38.84 -12.99 46.12
C THR A 6 -38.07 -11.68 46.19
N THR A 7 -37.25 -11.39 45.19
CA THR A 7 -36.48 -10.14 45.12
C THR A 7 -37.29 -9.07 44.39
N ILE A 8 -37.56 -7.96 45.09
CA ILE A 8 -38.33 -6.82 44.58
C ILE A 8 -37.33 -5.70 44.21
N ASN A 9 -37.49 -5.10 43.03
CA ASN A 9 -36.66 -3.97 42.60
C ASN A 9 -37.08 -2.65 43.27
N LYS A 10 -36.24 -1.61 43.16
CA LYS A 10 -36.43 -0.31 43.81
C LYS A 10 -37.79 0.37 43.50
N ASP A 11 -38.38 0.06 42.36
CA ASP A 11 -39.71 0.56 41.95
C ASP A 11 -40.89 -0.29 42.48
N GLY A 12 -40.65 -1.18 43.44
CA GLY A 12 -41.67 -2.06 44.02
C GLY A 12 -42.15 -3.17 43.08
N LYS A 13 -41.55 -3.30 41.88
CA LYS A 13 -41.90 -4.33 40.91
C LYS A 13 -41.07 -5.59 41.16
N THR A 14 -41.75 -6.72 41.25
CA THR A 14 -41.15 -8.07 41.23
C THR A 14 -40.53 -8.29 39.85
N VAL A 15 -39.20 -8.38 39.77
CA VAL A 15 -38.47 -8.45 38.48
C VAL A 15 -38.10 -9.88 38.06
N TRP A 16 -38.49 -10.87 38.85
CA TRP A 16 -38.42 -12.26 38.44
C TRP A 16 -39.83 -12.85 38.34
N GLU A 17 -40.27 -13.11 37.12
CA GLU A 17 -41.38 -14.04 36.88
C GLU A 17 -40.83 -15.47 36.99
N PRO A 18 -41.21 -16.26 38.02
CA PRO A 18 -40.86 -17.67 38.08
C PRO A 18 -41.78 -18.40 37.10
N GLY A 19 -41.42 -18.44 35.82
CA GLY A 19 -42.43 -18.84 34.82
C GLY A 19 -41.98 -19.34 33.46
N LEU A 20 -40.68 -19.50 33.19
CA LEU A 20 -40.27 -20.33 32.06
C LEU A 20 -39.71 -21.63 32.63
N PRO A 21 -40.37 -22.79 32.40
CA PRO A 21 -39.84 -24.07 32.82
C PRO A 21 -38.51 -24.26 32.10
N ALA A 22 -37.42 -24.03 32.83
CA ALA A 22 -36.09 -24.35 32.39
C ALA A 22 -36.04 -25.87 32.21
N THR A 23 -36.37 -26.33 31.00
CA THR A 23 -36.19 -27.72 30.61
C THR A 23 -34.69 -27.92 30.60
N VAL A 24 -34.17 -28.48 31.68
CA VAL A 24 -32.79 -28.90 31.82
C VAL A 24 -32.59 -30.05 30.83
N THR A 25 -32.37 -29.73 29.55
CA THR A 25 -31.81 -30.68 28.58
C THR A 25 -30.31 -30.81 28.86
N ALA A 26 -29.97 -31.36 30.02
CA ALA A 26 -28.65 -31.91 30.29
C ALA A 26 -28.48 -33.20 29.48
N ARG A 27 -28.40 -33.09 28.16
CA ARG A 27 -27.63 -34.05 27.39
C ARG A 27 -26.20 -33.57 27.44
N ARG A 28 -25.36 -34.33 28.15
CA ARG A 28 -23.91 -34.32 27.92
C ARG A 28 -23.68 -34.60 26.43
N GLN A 29 -23.70 -33.55 25.63
CA GLN A 29 -23.05 -33.54 24.34
C GLN A 29 -21.58 -33.77 24.67
N HIS A 30 -21.13 -34.99 24.39
CA HIS A 30 -19.72 -35.31 24.30
C HIS A 30 -19.04 -34.14 23.58
N ARG A 31 -18.22 -33.35 24.30
CA ARG A 31 -17.46 -32.26 23.70
C ARG A 31 -16.77 -32.87 22.48
N PRO A 32 -17.09 -32.44 21.24
CA PRO A 32 -16.32 -32.87 20.09
C PRO A 32 -14.88 -32.51 20.43
N GLN A 33 -14.03 -33.53 20.37
CA GLN A 33 -12.64 -33.43 20.75
C GLN A 33 -12.05 -32.19 20.11
N LYS A 34 -11.42 -31.35 20.94
CA LYS A 34 -10.17 -30.67 20.60
C LYS A 34 -10.10 -30.34 19.11
N GLY A 35 -10.94 -29.41 18.67
CA GLY A 35 -10.78 -28.80 17.36
C GLY A 35 -9.31 -28.43 17.25
N ALA A 36 -8.66 -28.92 16.20
CA ALA A 36 -7.26 -28.65 15.93
C ALA A 36 -6.99 -27.18 16.29
N PRO A 37 -5.92 -26.87 17.05
CA PRO A 37 -5.63 -25.51 17.43
C PRO A 37 -5.80 -24.67 16.18
N VAL A 38 -6.75 -23.73 16.21
CA VAL A 38 -6.83 -22.68 15.20
C VAL A 38 -5.46 -22.06 15.31
N VAL A 39 -4.58 -22.47 14.40
CA VAL A 39 -3.18 -22.04 14.38
C VAL A 39 -3.33 -20.55 14.22
N ASP A 40 -3.16 -19.82 15.33
CA ASP A 40 -3.15 -18.38 15.33
C ASP A 40 -2.11 -18.00 14.30
N GLU A 41 -2.59 -17.70 13.08
CA GLU A 41 -1.72 -17.50 11.94
C GLU A 41 -0.82 -16.34 12.32
N VAL A 42 0.44 -16.69 12.58
CA VAL A 42 1.47 -15.79 13.06
C VAL A 42 1.45 -14.57 12.15
N PRO A 43 1.39 -13.34 12.69
CA PRO A 43 1.36 -12.14 11.88
C PRO A 43 2.51 -12.19 10.87
N VAL A 44 2.15 -12.26 9.59
CA VAL A 44 3.13 -12.43 8.52
C VAL A 44 3.89 -11.13 8.39
N ALA A 45 5.19 -11.15 8.64
CA ALA A 45 6.04 -9.98 8.42
C ALA A 45 6.08 -9.65 6.92
N CYS A 46 5.48 -8.53 6.54
CA CYS A 46 5.43 -8.03 5.15
C CYS A 46 6.57 -7.06 4.83
N ASP A 47 7.79 -7.36 5.29
CA ASP A 47 8.96 -6.52 5.02
C ASP A 47 9.59 -6.85 3.66
N LEU A 48 9.64 -5.84 2.77
CA LEU A 48 10.24 -5.98 1.43
C LEU A 48 11.68 -6.50 1.47
N ARG A 49 12.51 -5.98 2.39
CA ARG A 49 13.94 -6.36 2.44
C ARG A 49 14.15 -7.80 2.92
N LEU A 50 13.29 -8.29 3.81
CA LEU A 50 13.38 -9.65 4.34
C LEU A 50 12.90 -10.65 3.30
N THR A 51 11.75 -10.38 2.67
CA THR A 51 11.14 -11.29 1.69
C THR A 51 11.98 -11.46 0.43
N LEU A 52 12.68 -10.41 0.00
CA LEU A 52 13.58 -10.47 -1.15
C LEU A 52 14.83 -11.33 -0.91
N LYS A 53 15.27 -11.49 0.34
CA LYS A 53 16.43 -12.33 0.71
C LYS A 53 16.07 -13.81 0.86
N MET A 54 14.78 -14.15 0.91
CA MET A 54 14.34 -15.54 1.07
C MET A 54 14.62 -16.36 -0.20
N PRO A 55 14.87 -17.68 -0.08
CA PRO A 55 14.96 -18.57 -1.23
C PRO A 55 13.60 -18.67 -1.94
N GLY A 56 13.62 -19.03 -3.23
CA GLY A 56 12.42 -19.08 -4.07
C GLY A 56 11.31 -20.01 -3.52
N SER A 57 11.67 -21.10 -2.85
CA SER A 57 10.72 -22.00 -2.18
C SER A 57 9.98 -21.28 -1.05
N SER A 58 10.71 -20.62 -0.15
CA SER A 58 10.14 -19.87 0.97
C SER A 58 9.34 -18.65 0.52
N LYS A 59 9.68 -18.02 -0.62
CA LYS A 59 8.87 -16.94 -1.21
C LYS A 59 7.46 -17.40 -1.59
N ALA A 60 7.33 -18.60 -2.15
CA ALA A 60 6.02 -19.16 -2.52
C ALA A 60 5.15 -19.46 -1.29
N GLU A 61 5.74 -20.06 -0.25
CA GLU A 61 5.04 -20.31 1.02
C GLU A 61 4.67 -19.01 1.75
N TRP A 62 5.57 -18.03 1.74
CA TRP A 62 5.30 -16.71 2.30
C TRP A 62 4.13 -16.04 1.56
N LEU A 63 4.08 -16.12 0.23
CA LEU A 63 3.00 -15.53 -0.57
C LEU A 63 1.65 -16.16 -0.23
N GLU A 64 1.59 -17.49 -0.11
CA GLU A 64 0.37 -18.20 0.28
C GLU A 64 -0.12 -17.75 1.67
N LYS A 65 0.79 -17.66 2.65
CA LYS A 65 0.47 -17.18 4.00
C LYS A 65 0.07 -15.70 4.02
N ALA A 66 0.77 -14.86 3.26
CA ALA A 66 0.50 -13.43 3.18
C ALA A 66 -0.89 -13.15 2.59
N LEU A 67 -1.30 -13.89 1.56
CA LEU A 67 -2.61 -13.73 0.94
C LEU A 67 -3.74 -14.27 1.82
N LYS A 68 -3.53 -15.40 2.53
CA LYS A 68 -4.48 -15.91 3.55
C LYS A 68 -4.67 -14.96 4.73
N ALA A 69 -3.61 -14.23 5.09
CA ALA A 69 -3.63 -13.24 6.18
C ALA A 69 -4.39 -11.94 5.80
N MET A 70 -4.74 -11.74 4.53
CA MET A 70 -5.62 -10.65 4.08
C MET A 70 -7.09 -11.09 4.21
N PRO A 71 -8.03 -10.22 4.62
CA PRO A 71 -7.97 -8.75 4.67
C PRO A 71 -7.80 -8.13 6.08
N GLY A 72 -6.95 -8.67 6.96
CA GLY A 72 -6.84 -8.15 8.33
C GLY A 72 -5.41 -7.97 8.86
N LYS A 73 -4.59 -9.02 8.76
CA LYS A 73 -3.28 -9.07 9.42
C LYS A 73 -2.16 -8.47 8.56
N ALA A 74 -2.30 -8.53 7.24
CA ALA A 74 -1.34 -7.99 6.28
C ALA A 74 -1.97 -6.84 5.49
N LYS A 75 -1.19 -5.77 5.25
CA LYS A 75 -1.61 -4.67 4.39
C LYS A 75 -1.51 -5.09 2.92
N VAL A 76 -2.62 -4.96 2.19
CA VAL A 76 -2.69 -5.29 0.75
C VAL A 76 -1.60 -4.57 -0.06
N GLN A 77 -1.31 -3.31 0.29
CA GLN A 77 -0.29 -2.50 -0.38
C GLN A 77 1.12 -3.08 -0.23
N ASP A 78 1.47 -3.60 0.94
CA ASP A 78 2.82 -4.13 1.19
C ASP A 78 3.01 -5.46 0.43
N VAL A 79 2.00 -6.32 0.46
CA VAL A 79 1.97 -7.56 -0.33
C VAL A 79 2.09 -7.26 -1.82
N PHE A 80 1.33 -6.27 -2.33
CA PHE A 80 1.41 -5.82 -3.71
C PHE A 80 2.80 -5.28 -4.09
N ASN A 81 3.40 -4.42 -3.26
CA ASN A 81 4.73 -3.86 -3.50
C ASN A 81 5.82 -4.96 -3.56
N ILE A 82 5.67 -6.02 -2.77
CA ILE A 82 6.61 -7.15 -2.77
C ILE A 82 6.46 -7.98 -4.03
N ILE A 83 5.23 -8.37 -4.40
CA ILE A 83 4.97 -9.21 -5.59
C ILE A 83 5.40 -8.52 -6.88
N THR A 84 5.15 -7.21 -6.98
CA THR A 84 5.48 -6.41 -8.18
C THR A 84 6.96 -6.09 -8.31
N HIS A 85 7.77 -6.31 -7.26
CA HIS A 85 9.18 -5.98 -7.28
C HIS A 85 9.97 -6.90 -8.23
N PRO A 86 10.85 -6.38 -9.11
CA PRO A 86 11.54 -7.20 -10.11
C PRO A 86 12.50 -8.24 -9.51
N LYS A 87 13.05 -7.97 -8.31
CA LYS A 87 13.90 -8.94 -7.59
C LYS A 87 13.11 -10.06 -6.91
N PHE A 88 11.78 -9.97 -6.84
CA PHE A 88 10.95 -10.99 -6.21
C PHE A 88 10.94 -12.28 -7.04
N SER A 89 10.76 -12.17 -8.36
CA SER A 89 10.81 -13.29 -9.30
C SER A 89 12.22 -13.79 -9.61
N SER A 90 13.26 -13.01 -9.30
CA SER A 90 14.65 -13.41 -9.50
C SER A 90 15.03 -14.59 -8.58
N GLY A 91 15.65 -15.62 -9.17
CA GLY A 91 16.09 -16.83 -8.48
C GLY A 91 14.97 -17.79 -8.07
N VAL A 92 13.75 -17.62 -8.59
CA VAL A 92 12.63 -18.53 -8.36
C VAL A 92 12.65 -19.64 -9.42
N ALA A 93 12.70 -20.90 -9.01
CA ALA A 93 12.60 -22.01 -9.96
C ALA A 93 11.21 -22.06 -10.59
N GLU A 94 11.12 -22.51 -11.84
CA GLU A 94 9.90 -22.46 -12.65
C GLU A 94 8.69 -23.16 -11.99
N LYS A 95 8.93 -24.29 -11.31
CA LYS A 95 7.90 -25.01 -10.55
C LYS A 95 7.24 -24.13 -9.48
N TYR A 96 8.03 -23.34 -8.76
CA TYR A 96 7.51 -22.44 -7.73
C TYR A 96 6.90 -21.17 -8.35
N GLY A 97 7.49 -20.66 -9.44
CA GLY A 97 6.96 -19.50 -10.17
C GLY A 97 5.54 -19.74 -10.70
N LYS A 98 5.29 -20.91 -11.31
CA LYS A 98 3.95 -21.33 -11.77
C LYS A 98 2.95 -21.42 -10.61
N ARG A 99 3.35 -22.01 -9.47
CA ARG A 99 2.52 -22.07 -8.27
C ARG A 99 2.19 -20.67 -7.73
N MET A 100 3.18 -19.78 -7.69
CA MET A 100 2.98 -18.39 -7.25
C MET A 100 1.98 -17.65 -8.16
N LEU A 101 2.06 -17.84 -9.48
CA LEU A 101 1.09 -17.28 -10.41
C LEU A 101 -0.33 -17.79 -10.19
N GLN A 102 -0.48 -19.09 -9.97
CA GLN A 102 -1.79 -19.68 -9.68
C GLN A 102 -2.40 -19.06 -8.41
N ILE A 103 -1.61 -18.97 -7.33
CA ILE A 103 -2.05 -18.37 -6.06
C ILE A 103 -2.45 -16.89 -6.24
N VAL A 104 -1.67 -16.11 -7.02
CA VAL A 104 -2.00 -14.71 -7.32
C VAL A 104 -3.29 -14.62 -8.14
N ALA A 105 -3.50 -15.50 -9.11
CA ALA A 105 -4.70 -15.54 -9.94
C ALA A 105 -5.95 -15.85 -9.11
N GLU A 106 -5.87 -16.81 -8.19
CA GLU A 106 -6.95 -17.15 -7.24
C GLU A 106 -7.28 -15.98 -6.30
N SER A 107 -6.29 -15.14 -5.99
CA SER A 107 -6.42 -14.02 -5.05
C SER A 107 -6.60 -12.65 -5.74
N MET A 108 -6.89 -12.61 -7.05
CA MET A 108 -7.02 -11.35 -7.82
C MET A 108 -8.12 -10.42 -7.29
N ASP A 109 -9.15 -10.97 -6.67
CA ASP A 109 -10.30 -10.22 -6.19
C ASP A 109 -10.00 -9.39 -4.93
N LEU A 110 -8.92 -9.72 -4.21
CA LEU A 110 -8.47 -8.96 -3.02
C LEU A 110 -7.77 -7.64 -3.38
N PHE A 111 -7.37 -7.48 -4.65
CA PHE A 111 -6.63 -6.31 -5.12
C PHE A 111 -7.53 -5.30 -5.82
N SER A 112 -7.15 -4.02 -5.77
CA SER A 112 -7.81 -2.96 -6.56
C SER A 112 -7.66 -3.22 -8.06
N ASP A 113 -8.59 -2.74 -8.89
CA ASP A 113 -8.51 -2.82 -10.36
C ASP A 113 -7.17 -2.32 -10.92
N LYS A 114 -6.65 -1.21 -10.36
CA LYS A 114 -5.34 -0.66 -10.76
C LYS A 114 -4.22 -1.66 -10.46
N GLN A 115 -4.26 -2.28 -9.29
CA GLN A 115 -3.28 -3.28 -8.87
C GLN A 115 -3.41 -4.56 -9.71
N ARG A 116 -4.62 -5.01 -10.05
CA ARG A 116 -4.86 -6.16 -10.94
C ARG A 116 -4.17 -5.96 -12.28
N ILE A 117 -4.35 -4.80 -12.92
CA ILE A 117 -3.72 -4.48 -14.21
C ILE A 117 -2.19 -4.53 -14.11
N THR A 118 -1.61 -3.99 -13.03
CA THR A 118 -0.16 -4.04 -12.80
C THR A 118 0.33 -5.46 -12.54
N LEU A 119 -0.40 -6.26 -11.75
CA LEU A 119 -0.06 -7.65 -11.47
C LEU A 119 -0.10 -8.50 -12.74
N SER A 120 -1.04 -8.26 -13.67
CA SER A 120 -1.09 -8.95 -14.97
C SER A 120 0.13 -8.66 -15.86
N ARG A 121 0.89 -7.59 -15.60
CA ARG A 121 2.05 -7.16 -16.39
C ARG A 121 3.37 -7.24 -15.61
N CYS A 122 3.38 -7.88 -14.45
CA CYS A 122 4.59 -7.95 -13.64
C CYS A 122 5.57 -9.01 -14.16
N LYS A 123 6.85 -8.89 -13.78
CA LYS A 123 7.92 -9.82 -14.18
C LYS A 123 7.65 -11.28 -13.81
N LEU A 124 6.85 -11.52 -12.77
CA LEU A 124 6.44 -12.89 -12.40
C LEU A 124 5.57 -13.52 -13.50
N VAL A 125 4.62 -12.76 -14.05
CA VAL A 125 3.76 -13.22 -15.16
C VAL A 125 4.59 -13.40 -16.41
N GLU A 126 5.43 -12.42 -16.76
CA GLU A 126 6.26 -12.50 -17.97
C GLU A 126 7.16 -13.75 -18.02
N LEU A 127 7.72 -14.16 -16.87
CA LEU A 127 8.67 -15.28 -16.81
C LEU A 127 8.00 -16.65 -16.67
N PHE A 128 6.86 -16.74 -15.98
CA PHE A 128 6.27 -18.04 -15.60
C PHE A 128 4.90 -18.30 -16.23
N GLN A 129 4.39 -17.38 -17.07
CA GLN A 129 3.13 -17.60 -17.77
C GLN A 129 3.26 -18.83 -18.70
N PRO A 130 2.35 -19.81 -18.59
CA PRO A 130 2.35 -20.97 -19.47
C PRO A 130 2.15 -20.50 -20.91
N GLY A 131 3.23 -20.56 -21.72
CA GLY A 131 3.26 -20.14 -23.12
C GLY A 131 3.99 -18.81 -23.40
N GLY A 132 4.53 -18.13 -22.39
CA GLY A 132 5.13 -16.79 -22.54
C GLY A 132 6.61 -16.76 -22.94
N ALA A 133 7.42 -17.72 -22.49
CA ALA A 133 8.85 -17.67 -22.73
C ALA A 133 9.45 -19.07 -22.76
N GLY A 134 9.71 -19.56 -23.97
CA GLY A 134 10.69 -20.62 -24.19
C GLY A 134 10.23 -22.04 -23.92
N GLU A 135 9.38 -22.58 -24.81
CA GLU A 135 9.86 -23.78 -25.52
C GLU A 135 11.15 -23.36 -26.27
N ALA A 136 12.24 -23.24 -25.52
CA ALA A 136 13.54 -23.45 -26.09
C ALA A 136 13.49 -24.91 -26.52
N LYS A 137 13.37 -25.10 -27.83
CA LYS A 137 13.74 -26.33 -28.50
C LYS A 137 14.99 -26.85 -27.81
N ASP A 138 14.85 -27.97 -27.10
CA ASP A 138 15.97 -28.83 -26.82
C ASP A 138 16.45 -29.28 -28.20
N ASP A 139 17.51 -28.62 -28.66
CA ASP A 139 18.26 -28.91 -29.87
C ASP A 139 19.22 -30.05 -29.51
N ASP A 140 18.66 -31.24 -29.27
CA ASP A 140 19.43 -32.47 -29.14
C ASP A 140 18.75 -33.65 -29.84
N SER A 141 19.58 -34.34 -30.62
CA SER A 141 19.34 -35.51 -31.47
C SER A 141 18.51 -35.30 -32.74
N GLY A 142 19.24 -35.03 -33.82
CA GLY A 142 18.76 -35.22 -35.18
C GLY A 142 18.47 -36.69 -35.50
N ASP A 143 17.50 -36.89 -36.38
CA ASP A 143 17.56 -37.92 -37.41
C ASP A 143 16.65 -37.51 -38.56
N GLU A 144 17.15 -37.72 -39.78
CA GLU A 144 16.55 -37.33 -41.04
C GLU A 144 15.17 -37.96 -41.27
N THR A 145 14.16 -37.16 -41.61
CA THR A 145 13.28 -37.51 -42.75
C THR A 145 12.41 -36.33 -43.19
N PRO A 146 12.59 -35.80 -44.41
CA PRO A 146 11.61 -34.93 -45.04
C PRO A 146 10.66 -35.75 -45.93
N PRO A 147 9.35 -35.64 -45.71
CA PRO A 147 8.45 -35.67 -46.86
C PRO A 147 7.52 -34.45 -46.86
N GLU A 148 7.80 -33.61 -47.86
CA GLU A 148 6.86 -33.02 -48.81
C GLU A 148 5.43 -32.64 -48.34
N ALA A 149 5.16 -31.35 -48.45
CA ALA A 149 3.92 -30.69 -48.11
C ALA A 149 2.75 -31.00 -49.07
N PRO A 150 1.51 -31.05 -48.54
CA PRO A 150 0.35 -30.60 -49.28
C PRO A 150 -0.03 -29.17 -48.86
N LYS A 151 0.14 -28.22 -49.78
CA LYS A 151 -0.46 -26.88 -49.73
C LYS A 151 -1.99 -27.02 -49.76
N MET A 152 -2.72 -26.22 -48.96
CA MET A 152 -4.05 -25.58 -49.19
C MET A 152 -4.95 -25.56 -47.93
N PRO A 153 -6.02 -24.74 -47.87
CA PRO A 153 -6.20 -23.38 -48.36
C PRO A 153 -6.72 -22.41 -47.27
N LYS A 154 -6.36 -21.13 -47.41
CA LYS A 154 -6.99 -19.98 -46.70
C LYS A 154 -8.50 -19.95 -46.95
N ARG A 155 -9.34 -19.99 -45.90
CA ARG A 155 -10.78 -19.60 -45.88
C ARG A 155 -11.31 -19.83 -44.44
N ARG A 156 -12.08 -19.01 -43.72
CA ARG A 156 -12.87 -17.80 -43.97
C ARG A 156 -12.93 -17.00 -42.66
N LYS A 157 -12.82 -15.68 -42.75
CA LYS A 157 -13.23 -14.74 -41.69
C LYS A 157 -14.73 -14.93 -41.44
N ARG A 158 -15.09 -15.35 -40.23
CA ARG A 158 -16.48 -15.41 -39.76
C ARG A 158 -16.79 -14.09 -39.06
N SER A 159 -17.37 -13.17 -39.81
CA SER A 159 -18.04 -11.99 -39.29
C SER A 159 -19.18 -12.42 -38.38
N ARG A 160 -19.10 -12.05 -37.10
CA ARG A 160 -20.23 -12.13 -36.18
C ARG A 160 -20.67 -10.70 -35.83
N SER A 161 -21.51 -10.17 -36.71
CA SER A 161 -22.41 -9.06 -36.45
C SER A 161 -23.50 -9.51 -35.47
N ARG A 162 -23.65 -8.79 -34.35
CA ARG A 162 -24.89 -8.77 -33.54
C ARG A 162 -25.00 -7.34 -32.99
N SER A 163 -25.76 -6.49 -33.69
CA SER A 163 -27.16 -6.14 -33.35
C SER A 163 -27.21 -5.34 -32.05
N GLN A 164 -27.21 -4.01 -32.14
CA GLN A 164 -28.40 -3.14 -32.13
C GLN A 164 -29.04 -2.96 -30.74
N LYS A 165 -29.59 -1.73 -30.55
CA LYS A 165 -30.59 -1.29 -29.54
C LYS A 165 -29.96 -0.92 -28.18
N ARG A 166 -30.06 0.29 -27.62
CA ARG A 166 -31.00 1.44 -27.71
C ARG A 166 -30.23 2.71 -27.29
N ARG A 167 -30.19 3.81 -28.05
CA ARG A 167 -31.13 4.94 -28.03
C ARG A 167 -31.64 5.37 -26.63
N SER A 168 -31.11 6.49 -26.15
CA SER A 168 -31.87 7.57 -25.50
C SER A 168 -31.31 8.94 -25.96
N PRO A 169 -32.15 9.95 -26.24
CA PRO A 169 -31.76 11.24 -26.84
C PRO A 169 -31.65 12.37 -25.80
N SER A 170 -30.78 13.37 -26.06
CA SER A 170 -30.95 14.76 -25.57
C SER A 170 -30.00 15.70 -26.33
N PRO A 171 -30.31 17.00 -26.51
CA PRO A 171 -30.36 17.60 -27.83
C PRO A 171 -29.38 18.77 -28.04
N ALA A 172 -29.29 19.15 -29.31
CA ALA A 172 -28.91 20.48 -29.79
C ALA A 172 -27.44 20.90 -29.72
N LYS A 173 -26.74 20.73 -30.85
CA LYS A 173 -26.02 21.88 -31.46
C LYS A 173 -25.67 21.67 -32.94
N LYS A 174 -26.40 22.42 -33.76
CA LYS A 174 -26.12 23.10 -35.04
C LYS A 174 -25.45 22.34 -36.21
N PRO A 175 -25.99 22.49 -37.45
CA PRO A 175 -25.49 21.84 -38.65
C PRO A 175 -24.50 22.68 -39.47
N ALA A 176 -23.79 21.98 -40.36
CA ALA A 176 -23.22 22.38 -41.67
C ALA A 176 -21.68 22.42 -41.78
N PRO A 177 -21.09 22.22 -42.98
CA PRO A 177 -21.63 21.63 -44.21
C PRO A 177 -20.89 20.36 -44.66
N GLN A 178 -21.60 19.64 -45.52
CA GLN A 178 -21.20 18.44 -46.23
C GLN A 178 -20.06 18.75 -47.20
N ASN A 179 -18.99 17.96 -47.16
CA ASN A 179 -18.18 17.74 -48.34
C ASN A 179 -17.96 16.25 -48.55
N ALA A 180 -18.30 15.85 -49.76
CA ALA A 180 -18.43 14.48 -50.21
C ALA A 180 -17.08 13.80 -50.46
N ALA A 181 -17.18 12.50 -50.69
CA ALA A 181 -16.20 11.59 -51.28
C ALA A 181 -15.31 10.82 -50.29
N SER A 182 -15.78 9.59 -50.00
CA SER A 182 -14.90 8.46 -49.70
C SER A 182 -13.92 8.24 -50.85
N PRO A 183 -12.69 7.76 -50.55
CA PRO A 183 -12.44 6.38 -50.94
C PRO A 183 -11.75 5.57 -49.84
N SER A 184 -12.36 4.42 -49.58
CA SER A 184 -11.72 3.24 -49.00
C SER A 184 -10.39 2.96 -49.70
N ARG A 185 -9.27 3.03 -48.98
CA ARG A 185 -8.01 2.34 -49.31
C ARG A 185 -7.12 2.22 -48.07
N GLY A 186 -6.74 0.97 -47.77
CA GLY A 186 -5.58 0.58 -46.98
C GLY A 186 -5.49 1.17 -45.58
N ARG A 187 -5.95 0.43 -44.57
CA ARG A 187 -5.68 0.70 -43.15
C ARG A 187 -4.20 0.38 -42.90
N PRO A 188 -3.29 1.37 -42.77
CA PRO A 188 -1.93 1.09 -42.33
C PRO A 188 -1.96 0.81 -40.83
N ASP A 189 -1.04 -0.01 -40.39
CA ASP A 189 -0.81 -0.38 -39.00
C ASP A 189 -0.36 0.86 -38.19
N ILE A 190 -1.33 1.56 -37.58
CA ILE A 190 -1.17 2.82 -36.83
C ILE A 190 -0.86 2.57 -35.34
N SER A 191 -0.40 1.38 -34.97
CA SER A 191 -0.19 1.06 -33.55
C SER A 191 1.19 1.46 -33.02
N LYS A 192 2.06 2.07 -33.83
CA LYS A 192 3.45 2.40 -33.43
C LYS A 192 3.93 3.82 -33.73
N SER A 193 3.12 4.68 -34.35
CA SER A 193 3.55 6.01 -34.79
C SER A 193 2.96 7.18 -34.00
N ARG A 194 2.13 6.92 -32.98
CA ARG A 194 1.44 7.96 -32.19
C ARG A 194 2.11 8.29 -30.84
N GLU A 195 3.24 7.67 -30.52
CA GLU A 195 4.01 8.05 -29.30
C GLU A 195 5.19 8.98 -29.60
N ALA A 196 5.54 9.19 -30.88
CA ALA A 196 6.70 10.00 -31.27
C ALA A 196 6.36 11.45 -31.69
N ASN A 197 5.10 11.87 -31.63
CA ASN A 197 4.67 13.20 -32.07
C ASN A 197 3.95 14.02 -30.97
N GLU A 198 4.00 13.55 -29.72
CA GLU A 198 3.52 14.29 -28.54
C GLU A 198 4.69 14.98 -27.80
N GLU A 199 5.92 14.83 -28.31
CA GLU A 199 7.16 15.35 -27.71
C GLU A 199 7.45 16.84 -28.04
N GLU A 200 6.63 17.48 -28.88
CA GLU A 200 6.80 18.88 -29.29
C GLU A 200 5.79 19.86 -28.68
N ASP A 201 4.95 19.44 -27.73
CA ASP A 201 4.05 20.38 -27.04
C ASP A 201 4.79 21.12 -25.91
N PRO A 202 5.11 22.42 -26.03
CA PRO A 202 5.94 23.13 -25.03
C PRO A 202 5.39 23.07 -23.59
N ASP A 203 4.10 22.80 -23.42
CA ASP A 203 3.42 22.65 -22.12
C ASP A 203 3.91 21.41 -21.32
N TRP A 204 4.37 20.33 -21.99
CA TRP A 204 4.83 19.12 -21.28
C TRP A 204 6.15 19.35 -20.54
N LYS A 205 7.07 20.13 -21.13
CA LYS A 205 8.35 20.49 -20.51
C LYS A 205 8.15 21.37 -19.28
N GLU A 206 7.16 22.27 -19.33
CA GLU A 206 6.81 23.14 -18.21
C GLU A 206 6.17 22.36 -17.06
N ARG A 207 5.24 21.43 -17.36
CA ARG A 207 4.71 20.49 -16.35
C ARG A 207 5.78 19.62 -15.72
N TYR A 208 6.75 19.14 -16.50
CA TYR A 208 7.84 18.31 -16.00
C TYR A 208 8.75 19.12 -15.06
N ARG A 209 9.16 20.32 -15.46
CA ARG A 209 9.96 21.23 -14.62
C ARG A 209 9.23 21.56 -13.32
N LYS A 210 7.92 21.79 -13.38
CA LYS A 210 7.09 22.05 -12.20
C LYS A 210 7.03 20.85 -11.24
N GLN A 211 6.86 19.62 -11.75
CA GLN A 211 6.91 18.41 -10.92
C GLN A 211 8.29 18.21 -10.28
N GLU A 212 9.36 18.51 -10.99
CA GLU A 212 10.72 18.39 -10.48
C GLU A 212 11.00 19.42 -9.36
N GLU A 213 10.52 20.67 -9.52
CA GLU A 213 10.57 21.69 -8.48
C GLU A 213 9.75 21.32 -7.23
N ASP A 214 8.53 20.82 -7.40
CA ASP A 214 7.69 20.37 -6.30
C ASP A 214 8.33 19.20 -5.54
N LYS A 215 8.91 18.24 -6.27
CA LYS A 215 9.63 17.11 -5.66
C LYS A 215 10.87 17.59 -4.89
N ARG A 216 11.63 18.51 -5.47
CA ARG A 216 12.80 19.13 -4.82
C ARG A 216 12.40 19.92 -3.56
N ARG A 217 11.26 20.61 -3.58
CA ARG A 217 10.72 21.33 -2.42
C ARG A 217 10.31 20.37 -1.30
N ALA A 218 9.63 19.28 -1.63
CA ALA A 218 9.23 18.26 -0.65
C ALA A 218 10.45 17.56 -0.01
N GLU A 219 11.50 17.28 -0.78
CA GLU A 219 12.75 16.72 -0.25
C GLU A 219 13.49 17.69 0.67
N ALA A 220 13.53 18.99 0.31
CA ALA A 220 14.12 20.03 1.16
C ALA A 220 13.36 20.19 2.48
N GLU A 221 12.02 20.15 2.44
CA GLU A 221 11.17 20.21 3.64
C GLU A 221 11.39 19.00 4.55
N LYS A 222 11.41 17.80 3.99
CA LYS A 222 11.70 16.56 4.75
C LYS A 222 13.08 16.61 5.42
N LYS A 223 14.09 17.13 4.72
CA LYS A 223 15.44 17.30 5.27
C LYS A 223 15.47 18.34 6.39
N ALA A 224 14.75 19.45 6.24
CA ALA A 224 14.62 20.46 7.29
C ALA A 224 13.90 19.91 8.54
N GLN A 225 12.91 19.05 8.36
CA GLN A 225 12.23 18.37 9.47
C GLN A 225 13.17 17.40 10.20
N GLN A 226 13.93 16.61 9.46
CA GLN A 226 14.93 15.71 10.05
C GLN A 226 16.00 16.48 10.84
N ASP A 227 16.46 17.63 10.36
CA ASP A 227 17.41 18.48 11.09
C ASP A 227 16.79 19.05 12.38
N ARG A 228 15.52 19.49 12.33
CA ARG A 228 14.78 19.94 13.53
C ARG A 228 14.61 18.81 14.54
N GLU A 229 14.28 17.60 14.08
CA GLU A 229 14.16 16.41 14.94
C GLU A 229 15.50 15.98 15.52
N ALA A 230 16.58 16.02 14.73
CA ALA A 230 17.93 15.74 15.19
C ALA A 230 18.38 16.76 16.24
N LYS A 231 18.10 18.06 16.05
CA LYS A 231 18.36 19.10 17.05
C LYS A 231 17.55 18.91 18.32
N ARG A 232 16.26 18.54 18.22
CA ARG A 232 15.43 18.20 19.39
C ARG A 232 15.99 17.00 20.12
N LYS A 233 16.39 15.95 19.39
CA LYS A 233 16.97 14.74 19.95
C LYS A 233 18.32 15.00 20.62
N ALA A 234 19.19 15.81 20.01
CA ALA A 234 20.46 16.21 20.62
C ALA A 234 20.24 17.05 21.89
N LYS A 235 19.26 17.96 21.87
CA LYS A 235 18.91 18.78 23.04
C LYS A 235 18.29 17.96 24.18
N LEU A 236 17.47 16.97 23.87
CA LEU A 236 16.90 16.03 24.85
C LEU A 236 17.93 15.01 25.36
N GLY A 237 18.77 14.48 24.48
CA GLY A 237 19.85 13.56 24.86
C GLY A 237 20.84 14.21 25.80
N ALA A 238 21.24 15.47 25.53
CA ALA A 238 22.08 16.24 26.43
C ALA A 238 21.43 16.54 27.80
N ALA A 239 20.10 16.51 27.90
CA ALA A 239 19.38 16.69 29.16
C ALA A 239 19.13 15.37 29.92
N PHE A 240 19.26 14.21 29.25
CA PHE A 240 18.94 12.89 29.83
C PHE A 240 20.17 11.99 30.03
N GLN A 241 21.34 12.35 29.50
CA GLN A 241 22.62 11.66 29.74
C GLN A 241 23.37 12.16 30.99
N LEU A 242 22.66 12.58 32.03
CA LEU A 242 23.24 13.04 33.30
C LEU A 242 22.98 12.06 34.48
N GLU A 243 22.57 10.82 34.20
CA GLU A 243 22.29 9.78 35.22
C GLU A 243 22.96 8.42 34.94
N ASP A 244 24.09 8.37 34.22
CA ASP A 244 24.99 7.20 34.32
C ASP A 244 25.95 7.43 35.50
N GLU A 245 25.75 6.64 36.56
CA GLU A 245 26.29 6.79 37.92
C GLU A 245 27.82 6.71 38.06
N ASP A 246 28.57 6.38 37.00
CA ASP A 246 30.03 6.19 37.07
C ASP A 246 30.87 7.43 36.65
N ASP A 247 30.28 8.43 35.97
CA ASP A 247 30.97 9.68 35.60
C ASP A 247 30.69 10.86 36.56
N ALA A 248 29.73 10.70 37.48
CA ALA A 248 29.38 11.72 38.47
C ALA A 248 30.52 12.00 39.46
N ALA A 249 31.39 11.02 39.73
CA ALA A 249 32.54 11.17 40.61
C ALA A 249 33.65 12.04 39.98
N ASN A 250 33.91 11.87 38.68
CA ASN A 250 34.95 12.62 37.97
C ASN A 250 34.49 14.05 37.64
N ALA A 251 33.20 14.24 37.31
CA ALA A 251 32.61 15.56 37.10
C ALA A 251 32.56 16.39 38.40
N ARG A 252 32.24 15.79 39.56
CA ARG A 252 32.32 16.48 40.87
C ARG A 252 33.76 16.85 41.25
N ALA A 253 34.74 15.97 40.97
CA ALA A 253 36.15 16.26 41.24
C ALA A 253 36.68 17.43 40.38
N GLN A 254 36.27 17.53 39.11
CA GLN A 254 36.66 18.64 38.23
C GLN A 254 35.94 19.96 38.53
N LEU A 255 34.71 19.93 39.04
CA LEU A 255 34.00 21.13 39.50
C LEU A 255 34.57 21.65 40.83
N ALA A 256 34.95 20.77 41.76
CA ALA A 256 35.58 21.15 43.02
C ALA A 256 36.97 21.80 42.82
N SER A 257 37.76 21.33 41.84
CA SER A 257 39.06 21.95 41.53
C SER A 257 38.94 23.30 40.81
N LYS A 258 37.89 23.51 39.99
CA LYS A 258 37.62 24.81 39.36
C LYS A 258 37.07 25.88 40.30
N LEU A 259 36.34 25.49 41.35
CA LEU A 259 35.81 26.42 42.36
C LEU A 259 36.89 26.89 43.37
N SER A 260 37.99 26.14 43.51
CA SER A 260 39.13 26.52 44.35
C SER A 260 40.02 27.62 43.72
N GLY A 261 40.06 27.72 42.39
CA GLY A 261 40.98 28.60 41.67
C GLY A 261 40.43 29.97 41.22
N ARG A 262 39.18 30.32 41.55
CA ARG A 262 38.55 31.55 41.06
C ARG A 262 37.97 32.40 42.19
N LYS A 263 38.81 32.62 43.21
CA LYS A 263 38.63 33.71 44.15
C LYS A 263 39.27 34.95 43.51
N GLU A 264 38.46 35.98 43.35
CA GLU A 264 38.83 37.34 42.90
C GLU A 264 38.88 37.53 41.38
N GLU A 265 37.73 37.87 40.80
CA GLU A 265 37.49 39.22 40.25
C GLU A 265 36.08 39.23 39.64
N LEU A 266 35.17 39.93 40.31
CA LEU A 266 33.81 40.20 39.84
C LEU A 266 33.85 41.50 39.02
N PRO A 267 33.66 41.49 37.69
CA PRO A 267 33.22 42.68 37.00
C PRO A 267 31.71 42.82 37.22
N SER A 268 31.35 43.87 37.95
CA SER A 268 30.01 44.43 37.96
C SER A 268 29.64 44.83 36.53
N LEU A 269 28.70 44.14 35.88
CA LEU A 269 28.09 44.68 34.67
C LEU A 269 26.58 44.43 34.65
N ALA A 270 25.94 45.48 35.15
CA ALA A 270 24.62 45.98 34.86
C ALA A 270 23.98 45.56 33.53
N MET A 271 22.64 45.47 33.60
CA MET A 271 21.69 46.00 32.61
C MET A 271 21.76 45.43 31.17
N ALA A 272 20.83 44.54 30.83
CA ALA A 272 20.08 44.59 29.56
C ALA A 272 18.98 43.51 29.52
N ARG A 273 17.88 43.75 30.25
CA ARG A 273 16.64 42.99 30.08
C ARG A 273 15.91 43.58 28.88
N ALA A 274 16.36 43.24 27.68
CA ALA A 274 15.69 43.62 26.44
C ALA A 274 14.45 42.74 26.24
N SER A 275 13.31 43.36 26.43
CA SER A 275 11.98 42.93 26.00
C SER A 275 11.94 42.76 24.48
N ALA A 276 12.03 41.52 24.00
CA ALA A 276 11.68 41.18 22.63
C ALA A 276 10.19 40.81 22.59
N GLY A 277 9.40 41.71 22.01
CA GLY A 277 7.96 41.58 21.83
C GLY A 277 7.58 40.33 21.06
N ARG A 278 6.56 39.64 21.57
CA ARG A 278 5.77 38.67 20.80
C ARG A 278 4.73 39.44 20.01
N ASP A 279 5.07 39.87 18.81
CA ASP A 279 4.10 40.20 17.78
C ASP A 279 3.45 38.89 17.32
N ALA A 280 2.35 38.55 17.98
CA ALA A 280 1.44 37.51 17.53
C ALA A 280 0.65 38.06 16.33
N ASP A 281 1.10 37.73 15.12
CA ASP A 281 0.40 38.02 13.88
C ASP A 281 -0.94 37.25 13.84
N PRO A 282 -2.11 37.93 13.90
CA PRO A 282 -3.42 37.28 14.01
C PRO A 282 -3.88 36.60 12.71
N ARG A 283 -3.09 36.64 11.63
CA ARG A 283 -3.46 36.11 10.31
C ARG A 283 -3.30 34.61 10.12
N PHE A 284 -2.77 33.87 11.10
CA PHE A 284 -2.51 32.44 10.91
C PHE A 284 -3.72 31.51 11.15
N VAL A 285 -4.84 32.03 11.69
CA VAL A 285 -6.03 31.19 11.98
C VAL A 285 -6.91 30.98 10.74
N GLU A 286 -6.74 31.76 9.67
CA GLU A 286 -7.62 31.70 8.49
C GLU A 286 -7.19 30.64 7.45
N ALA A 287 -5.97 30.10 7.54
CA ALA A 287 -5.43 29.13 6.58
C ALA A 287 -5.81 27.66 6.87
N MET A 288 -6.42 27.37 8.01
CA MET A 288 -6.78 26.00 8.44
C MET A 288 -8.24 25.62 8.11
N GLY A 289 -8.82 26.22 7.06
CA GLY A 289 -9.88 25.59 6.26
C GLY A 289 -11.04 24.94 7.02
N GLY A 290 -11.52 25.57 8.10
CA GLY A 290 -12.51 25.00 9.01
C GLY A 290 -13.97 25.15 8.60
N ASP A 291 -14.29 25.72 7.42
CA ASP A 291 -15.64 26.24 7.15
C ASP A 291 -16.35 25.65 5.91
N LYS A 292 -16.12 24.37 5.58
CA LYS A 292 -16.75 23.74 4.39
C LYS A 292 -17.58 22.48 4.61
N LEU A 293 -17.92 22.12 5.85
CA LEU A 293 -18.61 20.85 6.15
C LEU A 293 -20.09 20.96 6.57
N LEU A 294 -20.75 22.11 6.37
CA LEU A 294 -22.14 22.31 6.84
C LEU A 294 -23.20 22.63 5.76
N GLN A 295 -22.88 22.58 4.46
CA GLN A 295 -23.87 22.91 3.41
C GLN A 295 -24.49 21.71 2.65
N GLU A 296 -24.15 20.46 2.96
CA GLU A 296 -24.61 19.30 2.17
C GLU A 296 -25.71 18.45 2.83
N ALA A 297 -26.50 19.03 3.75
CA ALA A 297 -27.60 18.34 4.44
C ALA A 297 -29.01 18.88 4.13
N LYS A 298 -29.19 19.69 3.08
CA LYS A 298 -30.51 20.11 2.59
C LYS A 298 -30.55 20.07 1.06
N GLY A 299 -30.98 18.94 0.52
CA GLY A 299 -31.26 18.71 -0.89
C GLY A 299 -31.88 17.34 -1.08
#